data_AF-A0A962D8F9-F1
#
_entry.id   AF-A0A962D8F9-F1
#
_cell.length_a   1.000
_cell.length_b   1.000
_cell.length_c   1.000
_cell.angle_alpha   90.00
_cell.angle_beta   90.00
_cell.angle_gamma   90.00
#
_symmetry.space_group_name_H-M   'P 1'
#
loop_
_entity.id
_entity.type
_entity.pdbx_description
1 polymer ?
#
loop_
_entity_poly.entity_id
_entity_poly.type
_entity_poly.pdbx_seq_one_letter_code
_entity_poly.pdbx_strand_id
1 'polypeptide(L)'
;MTMDTHSPEAPSRFGEALASAELRRLIHEGAYRQAMEFMDVPLHAHPDPENDPHYVRFFETLCLVLHEGGNLVQADAILDRLKTHIKERGLEHSPVVEALNQSLKGSSLYKRQWTIDPEISGVEP
;
A
#
# COMPACT_ATOMS: atom_id res chain seq x y z
N MET A 1 -27.13 -30.00 7.18
CA MET A 1 -25.88 -29.56 7.82
C MET A 1 -24.81 -29.57 6.74
N THR A 2 -24.64 -28.46 6.02
CA THR A 2 -23.48 -28.27 5.14
C THR A 2 -22.41 -27.60 5.99
N MET A 3 -21.32 -28.32 6.24
CA MET A 3 -20.09 -27.72 6.75
C MET A 3 -19.43 -27.04 5.57
N ASP A 4 -19.70 -25.75 5.38
CA ASP A 4 -18.91 -24.92 4.48
C ASP A 4 -17.55 -24.71 5.14
N THR A 5 -16.58 -25.44 4.62
CA THR A 5 -15.15 -25.26 4.87
C THR A 5 -14.76 -23.83 4.52
N HIS A 6 -14.74 -22.96 5.53
CA HIS A 6 -13.98 -21.72 5.50
C HIS A 6 -12.51 -22.14 5.33
N SER A 7 -12.02 -22.24 4.10
CA SER A 7 -10.59 -22.26 3.84
C SER A 7 -10.05 -20.97 4.46
N PRO A 8 -9.10 -21.02 5.42
CA PRO A 8 -8.43 -19.81 5.85
C PRO A 8 -7.78 -19.22 4.61
N GLU A 9 -8.26 -18.05 4.17
CA GLU A 9 -7.62 -17.30 3.10
C GLU A 9 -6.14 -17.21 3.47
N ALA A 10 -5.27 -17.69 2.58
CA ALA A 10 -3.84 -17.53 2.81
C ALA A 10 -3.59 -16.04 3.05
N PRO A 11 -2.87 -15.66 4.12
CA PRO A 11 -2.70 -14.27 4.47
C PRO A 11 -2.14 -13.50 3.27
N SER A 12 -2.77 -12.36 2.98
CA SER A 12 -2.37 -11.48 1.89
C SER A 12 -0.92 -11.10 2.04
N ARG A 13 -0.08 -11.44 1.05
CA ARG A 13 1.35 -11.08 1.09
C ARG A 13 1.55 -9.57 1.05
N PHE A 14 0.63 -8.84 0.41
CA PHE A 14 0.60 -7.38 0.46
C PHE A 14 0.23 -6.87 1.85
N GLY A 15 -0.77 -7.46 2.50
CA GLY A 15 -1.14 -7.15 3.89
C GLY A 15 0.02 -7.38 4.86
N GLU A 16 0.72 -8.52 4.74
CA GLU A 16 1.90 -8.83 5.55
C GLU A 16 3.02 -7.81 5.36
N ALA A 17 3.32 -7.44 4.12
CA ALA A 17 4.33 -6.44 3.81
C ALA A 17 3.98 -5.06 4.37
N LEU A 18 2.72 -4.62 4.25
CA LEU A 18 2.22 -3.36 4.81
C LEU A 18 2.23 -3.35 6.35
N ALA A 19 1.97 -4.51 6.96
CA ALA A 19 2.02 -4.67 8.41
C ALA A 19 3.46 -4.79 8.96
N SER A 20 4.46 -4.98 8.10
CA SER A 20 5.86 -5.16 8.49
C SER A 20 6.41 -3.94 9.22
N ALA A 21 6.99 -4.19 10.40
CA ALA A 21 7.76 -3.18 11.12
C ALA A 21 9.02 -2.76 10.34
N GLU A 22 9.58 -3.66 9.53
CA GLU A 22 10.76 -3.36 8.72
C GLU A 22 10.45 -2.36 7.61
N LEU A 23 9.34 -2.55 6.87
CA LEU A 23 8.93 -1.59 5.85
C LEU A 23 8.72 -0.21 6.47
N ARG A 24 8.05 -0.15 7.62
CA ARG A 24 7.87 1.10 8.36
C ARG A 24 9.18 1.74 8.77
N ARG A 25 10.13 0.97 9.30
CA ARG A 25 11.45 1.47 9.69
C ARG A 25 12.20 2.06 8.50
N LEU A 26 12.24 1.33 7.37
CA LEU A 26 12.96 1.74 6.17
C LEU A 26 12.43 3.05 5.58
N ILE A 27 11.11 3.21 5.49
CA ILE A 27 10.52 4.46 4.98
C ILE A 27 10.77 5.61 5.97
N HIS A 28 10.69 5.38 7.29
CA HIS A 28 10.97 6.41 8.30
C HIS A 28 12.43 6.88 8.27
N GLU A 29 13.38 5.98 8.03
CA GLU A 29 14.80 6.30 7.89
C GLU A 29 15.14 6.94 6.54
N GLY A 30 14.17 7.08 5.62
CA GLY A 30 14.42 7.53 4.24
C GLY A 30 15.23 6.52 3.42
N ALA A 31 15.31 5.27 3.87
CA ALA A 31 15.99 4.18 3.20
C ALA A 31 15.14 3.60 2.05
N TYR A 32 14.69 4.47 1.15
CA TYR A 32 13.70 4.15 0.11
C TYR A 32 14.15 3.05 -0.83
N ARG A 33 15.46 2.93 -1.10
CA ARG A 33 16.00 1.82 -1.91
C ARG A 33 15.73 0.45 -1.28
N GLN A 34 16.00 0.32 0.01
CA GLN A 34 15.75 -0.91 0.74
C GLN A 34 14.25 -1.17 0.91
N ALA A 35 13.44 -0.12 1.07
CA ALA A 35 11.99 -0.24 1.09
C ALA A 35 11.44 -0.78 -0.26
N MET A 36 11.98 -0.32 -1.40
CA MET A 36 11.63 -0.87 -2.72
C MET A 36 11.98 -2.36 -2.81
N GLU A 37 13.21 -2.74 -2.43
CA GLU A 37 13.65 -4.14 -2.43
C GLU A 37 12.78 -5.03 -1.53
N PHE A 38 12.36 -4.50 -0.37
CA PHE A 38 11.43 -5.19 0.53
C PHE A 38 10.05 -5.42 -0.12
N MET A 39 9.54 -4.42 -0.83
CA MET A 39 8.23 -4.47 -1.50
C MET A 39 8.27 -5.26 -2.83
N ASP A 40 9.43 -5.49 -3.42
CA ASP A 40 9.54 -6.24 -4.67
C ASP A 40 9.18 -7.73 -4.51
N VAL A 41 9.46 -8.30 -3.33
CA VAL A 41 9.19 -9.70 -2.99
C VAL A 41 7.69 -10.06 -3.07
N PRO A 42 6.78 -9.38 -2.35
CA PRO A 42 5.35 -9.69 -2.46
C PRO A 42 4.80 -9.39 -3.85
N LEU A 43 5.37 -8.42 -4.60
CA LEU A 43 4.95 -8.09 -5.96
C LEU A 43 5.13 -9.27 -6.94
N HIS A 44 6.29 -9.92 -6.89
CA HIS A 44 6.61 -11.05 -7.76
C HIS A 44 5.98 -12.37 -7.30
N ALA A 45 5.64 -12.46 -6.02
CA ALA A 45 5.18 -13.69 -5.40
C ALA A 45 3.65 -13.78 -5.26
N HIS A 46 2.90 -12.77 -5.73
CA HIS A 46 1.43 -12.75 -5.68
C HIS A 46 0.83 -13.22 -7.03
N PRO A 47 0.11 -14.36 -7.06
CA PRO A 47 -0.38 -14.94 -8.31
C PRO A 47 -1.55 -14.16 -8.93
N ASP A 48 -2.31 -13.43 -8.11
CA ASP A 48 -3.42 -12.58 -8.55
C ASP A 48 -3.45 -11.28 -7.73
N PRO A 49 -2.53 -10.35 -8.01
CA PRO A 49 -2.36 -9.17 -7.18
C PRO A 49 -3.59 -8.25 -7.22
N GLU A 50 -4.29 -8.19 -8.35
CA GLU A 50 -5.36 -7.22 -8.59
C GLU A 50 -6.69 -7.57 -7.89
N ASN A 51 -6.84 -8.80 -7.40
CA ASN A 51 -7.97 -9.20 -6.57
C ASN A 51 -7.64 -9.20 -5.07
N ASP A 52 -6.41 -8.86 -4.68
CA ASP A 52 -6.03 -8.76 -3.28
C ASP A 52 -6.64 -7.47 -2.65
N PRO A 53 -7.30 -7.57 -1.48
CA PRO A 53 -7.92 -6.42 -0.82
C PRO A 53 -6.92 -5.31 -0.43
N HIS A 54 -5.63 -5.63 -0.30
CA HIS A 54 -4.56 -4.70 0.01
C HIS A 54 -3.84 -4.18 -1.23
N TYR A 55 -4.20 -4.62 -2.44
CA TYR A 55 -3.55 -4.22 -3.69
C TYR A 55 -3.38 -2.71 -3.80
N VAL A 56 -4.48 -1.96 -3.68
CA VAL A 56 -4.46 -0.51 -3.88
C VAL A 56 -3.53 0.17 -2.86
N ARG A 57 -3.63 -0.20 -1.59
CA ARG A 57 -2.81 0.37 -0.50
C ARG A 57 -1.33 -0.01 -0.61
N PHE A 58 -1.05 -1.22 -1.11
CA PHE A 58 0.30 -1.69 -1.36
C PHE A 58 0.96 -0.88 -2.47
N PHE A 59 0.27 -0.73 -3.61
CA PHE A 59 0.79 0.03 -4.74
C PHE A 59 0.83 1.55 -4.46
N GLU A 60 -0.04 2.08 -3.61
CA GLU A 60 0.08 3.44 -3.05
C GLU A 60 1.39 3.64 -2.30
N THR A 61 1.68 2.72 -1.38
CA THR A 61 2.90 2.76 -0.58
C THR A 61 4.13 2.63 -1.48
N LEU A 62 4.08 1.76 -2.48
CA LEU A 62 5.17 1.61 -3.45
C LEU A 62 5.37 2.88 -4.28
N CYS A 63 4.28 3.50 -4.75
CA CYS A 63 4.31 4.77 -5.48
C CYS A 63 5.01 5.87 -4.66
N LEU A 64 4.71 5.96 -3.37
CA LEU A 64 5.36 6.90 -2.47
C LEU A 64 6.85 6.59 -2.31
N VAL A 65 7.20 5.34 -2.03
CA VAL A 65 8.59 4.94 -1.84
C VAL A 65 9.41 5.23 -3.10
N LEU A 66 8.84 4.97 -4.28
CA LEU A 66 9.46 5.30 -5.56
C LEU A 66 9.63 6.82 -5.73
N HIS A 67 8.60 7.60 -5.41
CA HIS A 67 8.63 9.06 -5.51
C HIS A 67 9.68 9.68 -4.59
N GLU A 68 9.66 9.35 -3.30
CA GLU A 68 10.61 9.84 -2.29
C GLU A 68 12.03 9.32 -2.54
N GLY A 69 12.15 8.12 -3.12
CA GLY A 69 13.42 7.58 -3.61
C GLY A 69 13.95 8.23 -4.89
N GLY A 70 13.24 9.21 -5.47
CA GLY A 70 13.62 9.92 -6.69
C GLY A 70 13.34 9.14 -7.99
N ASN A 71 12.69 7.99 -7.91
CA ASN A 71 12.34 7.13 -9.04
C ASN A 71 10.98 7.52 -9.64
N LEU A 72 10.89 8.77 -10.10
CA LEU A 72 9.63 9.41 -10.51
C LEU A 72 8.96 8.70 -11.70
N VAL A 73 9.76 8.18 -12.65
CA VAL A 73 9.22 7.47 -13.82
C VAL A 73 8.47 6.20 -13.43
N GLN A 74 9.03 5.43 -12.49
CA GLN A 74 8.36 4.23 -12.01
C GLN A 74 7.17 4.58 -11.11
N ALA A 75 7.28 5.63 -10.29
CA ALA A 75 6.15 6.13 -9.51
C ALA A 75 4.95 6.50 -10.40
N ASP A 76 5.19 7.23 -11.50
CA ASP A 76 4.15 7.58 -12.47
C ASP A 76 3.54 6.35 -13.16
N ALA A 77 4.37 5.36 -13.52
CA ALA A 77 3.87 4.12 -14.11
C ALA A 77 2.96 3.34 -13.15
N ILE A 78 3.35 3.24 -11.87
CA ILE A 78 2.52 2.61 -10.83
C ILE A 78 1.21 3.39 -10.64
N LEU A 79 1.30 4.72 -10.63
CA LEU A 79 0.14 5.58 -10.51
C LEU A 79 -0.86 5.39 -11.65
N ASP A 80 -0.40 5.37 -12.90
CA ASP A 80 -1.29 5.18 -14.05
C ASP A 80 -1.93 3.78 -14.05
N ARG A 81 -1.21 2.77 -13.56
CA ARG A 81 -1.77 1.43 -13.33
C ARG A 81 -2.88 1.46 -12.27
N LEU A 82 -2.65 2.15 -11.15
CA LEU A 82 -3.66 2.32 -10.10
C LEU A 82 -4.92 3.01 -10.64
N LYS A 83 -4.77 4.14 -11.35
CA LYS A 83 -5.91 4.86 -11.96
C LYS A 83 -6.71 3.97 -12.91
N THR A 84 -6.01 3.19 -13.75
CA THR A 84 -6.65 2.26 -14.68
C THR A 84 -7.44 1.20 -13.94
N HIS A 85 -6.81 0.55 -12.95
CA HIS A 85 -7.45 -0.47 -12.13
C HIS A 85 -8.71 0.05 -11.40
N ILE A 86 -8.60 1.24 -10.81
CA ILE A 86 -9.71 1.95 -10.16
C ILE A 86 -10.87 2.18 -11.13
N LYS A 87 -10.57 2.69 -12.33
CA LYS A 87 -11.56 3.00 -13.36
C LYS A 87 -12.25 1.73 -13.84
N GLU A 88 -11.50 0.67 -14.10
CA GLU A 88 -12.02 -0.63 -14.56
C GLU A 88 -12.91 -1.31 -13.51
N ARG A 89 -12.63 -1.09 -12.22
CA ARG A 89 -13.43 -1.62 -11.11
C ARG A 89 -14.57 -0.68 -10.66
N GLY A 90 -14.69 0.51 -11.25
CA GLY A 90 -15.68 1.51 -10.83
C GLY A 90 -15.45 2.06 -9.42
N LEU A 91 -14.20 2.02 -8.94
CA LEU A 91 -13.82 2.45 -7.59
C LEU A 91 -13.48 3.94 -7.52
N GLU A 92 -13.90 4.74 -8.50
CA GLU A 92 -13.54 6.16 -8.65
C GLU A 92 -13.94 7.02 -7.45
N HIS A 93 -14.91 6.56 -6.66
CA HIS A 93 -15.39 7.18 -5.43
C HIS A 93 -14.81 6.57 -4.15
N SER A 94 -13.87 5.63 -4.26
CA SER A 94 -13.24 5.04 -3.08
C SER A 94 -12.38 6.11 -2.39
N PRO A 95 -12.49 6.25 -1.05
CA PRO A 95 -11.65 7.17 -0.27
C PRO A 95 -10.16 7.03 -0.55
N VAL A 96 -9.75 5.83 -0.96
CA VAL A 96 -8.39 5.48 -1.35
C VAL A 96 -7.94 6.24 -2.61
N VAL A 97 -8.81 6.37 -3.61
CA VAL A 97 -8.55 7.11 -4.86
C VAL A 97 -8.47 8.61 -4.62
N GLU A 98 -9.32 9.12 -3.75
CA GLU A 98 -9.27 10.52 -3.32
C GLU A 98 -7.98 10.80 -2.54
N ALA A 99 -7.59 9.91 -1.63
CA ALA A 99 -6.34 10.01 -0.89
C ALA A 99 -5.11 9.93 -1.80
N LEU A 100 -5.11 9.04 -2.80
CA LEU A 100 -4.07 8.95 -3.85
C LEU A 100 -3.97 10.28 -4.63
N ASN A 101 -5.09 10.78 -5.14
CA ASN A 101 -5.13 12.03 -5.91
C ASN A 101 -4.71 13.26 -5.07
N GLN A 102 -5.04 13.30 -3.77
CA GLN A 102 -4.61 14.37 -2.86
C GLN A 102 -3.13 14.26 -2.49
N SER A 103 -2.65 13.04 -2.23
CA SER A 103 -1.26 12.75 -1.90
C SER A 103 -0.28 13.16 -3.01
N LEU A 104 -0.71 13.05 -4.27
CA LEU A 104 0.09 13.40 -5.44
C LEU A 104 0.01 14.89 -5.81
N LYS A 105 -1.13 15.54 -5.55
CA LYS A 105 -1.31 16.97 -5.78
C LYS A 105 -0.59 17.84 -4.74
N GLY A 106 -0.21 17.28 -3.61
CA GLY A 106 0.59 17.97 -2.61
C GLY A 106 1.61 17.02 -1.99
N SER A 107 2.86 17.08 -2.46
CA SER A 107 4.05 16.45 -1.87
C SER A 107 4.38 16.96 -0.44
N SER A 108 3.37 17.13 0.42
CA SER A 108 3.46 17.69 1.78
C SER A 108 2.59 16.93 2.80
N LEU A 109 1.68 16.04 2.38
CA LEU A 109 0.71 15.42 3.29
C LEU A 109 1.15 14.12 3.98
N TYR A 110 2.29 13.53 3.64
CA TYR A 110 2.80 12.33 4.35
C TYR A 110 3.48 12.63 5.70
N LYS A 111 3.53 13.89 6.13
CA LYS A 111 3.88 14.22 7.52
C LYS A 111 2.76 13.97 8.53
N ARG A 112 1.51 13.71 8.10
CA ARG A 112 0.37 13.52 9.02
C ARG A 112 -0.23 12.11 9.06
N GLN A 113 -0.14 11.32 7.99
CA GLN A 113 -0.77 9.98 7.97
C GLN A 113 0.05 8.92 8.71
N TRP A 114 1.27 9.26 9.14
CA TRP A 114 2.08 8.42 10.02
C TRP A 114 2.06 8.84 11.49
N THR A 115 1.09 9.68 11.86
CA THR A 115 0.64 9.68 13.24
C THR A 115 -0.19 8.42 13.40
N ILE A 116 0.50 7.35 13.79
CA ILE A 116 0.03 6.20 14.56
C ILE A 116 -1.47 6.30 14.85
N ASP A 117 -2.27 5.47 14.21
CA ASP A 117 -3.60 5.11 14.71
C ASP A 117 -3.40 4.62 16.15
N PRO A 118 -3.80 5.40 17.19
CA PRO A 118 -3.59 4.98 18.58
C PRO A 118 -4.53 3.84 18.97
N GLU A 119 -5.54 3.53 18.17
CA GLU A 119 -6.60 2.57 18.53
C GLU A 119 -6.16 1.10 18.51
N ILE A 120 -4.92 0.81 18.10
CA ILE A 120 -4.29 -0.52 18.26
C ILE A 120 -3.48 -0.61 19.56
N SER A 121 -3.20 0.51 20.23
CA SER A 121 -2.58 0.54 21.55
C SER A 121 -3.65 0.79 22.60
N GLY A 122 -4.18 -0.28 23.19
CA GLY A 122 -5.00 -0.24 24.41
C GLY A 122 -4.20 0.29 25.61
N VAL A 123 -3.81 1.56 25.55
CA VAL A 123 -3.19 2.31 26.63
C VAL A 123 -3.96 3.61 26.74
N GLU A 124 -4.94 3.62 27.65
CA GLU A 124 -5.56 4.84 28.14
C GLU A 124 -4.51 5.72 28.85
N PRO A 125 -4.68 7.05 28.88
CA PRO A 125 -3.82 7.96 29.63
C PRO A 125 -3.84 7.70 31.15
#